data_AF-A0A1V4UI03-F1
#
_entry.id   AF-A0A1V4UI03-F1
#
_cell.length_a   1.000
_cell.length_b   1.000
_cell.length_c   1.000
_cell.angle_alpha   90.00
_cell.angle_beta   90.00
_cell.angle_gamma   90.00
#
_symmetry.space_group_name_H-M   'P 1'
#
loop_
_entity.id
_entity.type
_entity.pdbx_description
1 polymer ?
#
loop_
_entity_poly.entity_id
_entity_poly.type
_entity_poly.pdbx_seq_one_letter_code
_entity_poly.pdbx_strand_id
1 'polypeptide(L)'
;MAFLRSIPGNIGLVEAEGGDYTYYSRVSSFTGIPSVIGWTFHEYMWRDDADGWYGRRMADIKTIYEQPERTEVLMRAYNATHLYVGDLERERYTIRVHEAGLPLIYDRGGVQIYSLPA
;
A
#
# COMPACT_ATOMS: atom_id res chain seq x y z
N MET A 1 -11.19 7.27 -3.72
CA MET A 1 -11.66 5.92 -4.12
C MET A 1 -12.15 5.84 -5.57
N ALA A 2 -13.06 6.71 -6.03
CA ALA A 2 -13.58 6.64 -7.40
C ALA A 2 -12.48 6.67 -8.48
N PHE A 3 -11.43 7.49 -8.28
CA PHE A 3 -10.27 7.55 -9.16
C PHE A 3 -9.56 6.18 -9.31
N LEU A 4 -9.21 5.51 -8.21
CA LEU A 4 -8.55 4.20 -8.25
C LEU A 4 -9.36 3.16 -9.04
N ARG A 5 -10.69 3.15 -8.89
CA ARG A 5 -11.58 2.25 -9.64
C ARG A 5 -11.71 2.58 -11.13
N SER A 6 -11.32 3.79 -11.54
CA SER A 6 -11.33 4.20 -12.95
C SER A 6 -10.06 3.79 -13.71
N ILE A 7 -9.02 3.37 -12.99
CA ILE A 7 -7.76 2.95 -13.59
C ILE A 7 -7.97 1.57 -14.24
N PRO A 8 -7.70 1.41 -15.55
CA PRO A 8 -7.91 0.15 -16.24
C PRO A 8 -6.85 -0.90 -15.87
N GLY A 9 -7.21 -2.18 -16.03
CA GLY A 9 -6.30 -3.31 -15.85
C GLY A 9 -6.23 -3.84 -14.42
N ASN A 10 -5.37 -4.85 -14.22
CA ASN A 10 -5.15 -5.44 -12.90
C ASN A 10 -4.12 -4.60 -12.16
N ILE A 11 -4.60 -3.72 -11.29
CA ILE A 11 -3.75 -2.93 -10.41
C ILE A 11 -3.61 -3.61 -9.04
N GLY A 12 -2.46 -3.42 -8.41
CA GLY A 12 -2.20 -3.74 -7.01
C GLY A 12 -1.86 -2.48 -6.21
N LEU A 13 -2.15 -2.50 -4.92
CA LEU A 13 -2.06 -1.34 -4.03
C LEU A 13 -1.03 -1.53 -2.90
N VAL A 14 -0.36 -0.44 -2.58
CA VAL A 14 0.22 -0.22 -1.26
C VAL A 14 -0.65 0.79 -0.52
N GLU A 15 -1.13 0.40 0.65
CA GLU A 15 -1.81 1.26 1.61
C GLU A 15 -1.26 0.96 3.01
N ALA A 16 -1.53 1.82 4.00
CA ALA A 16 -1.08 1.54 5.35
C ALA A 16 -1.77 0.31 5.95
N GLU A 17 -0.98 -0.51 6.64
CA GLU A 17 -1.51 -1.50 7.58
C GLU A 17 -1.64 -0.88 8.98
N GLY A 18 -2.48 -1.43 9.84
CA GLY A 18 -2.57 -0.96 11.23
C GLY A 18 -3.41 -1.86 12.12
N GLY A 19 -3.41 -3.16 11.80
CA GLY A 19 -4.16 -4.17 12.53
C GLY A 19 -5.64 -4.21 12.23
N ASP A 20 -6.29 -5.25 12.74
CA ASP A 20 -7.67 -5.59 12.42
C ASP A 20 -8.67 -4.70 13.18
N TYR A 21 -9.90 -4.62 12.67
CA TYR A 21 -10.98 -3.81 13.26
C TYR A 21 -10.67 -2.31 13.37
N THR A 22 -9.71 -1.84 12.57
CA THR A 22 -9.38 -0.43 12.42
C THR A 22 -9.85 0.08 11.06
N TYR A 23 -9.62 1.37 10.79
CA TYR A 23 -9.89 1.94 9.46
C TYR A 23 -8.72 1.75 8.47
N TYR A 24 -7.68 0.99 8.85
CA TYR A 24 -6.65 0.52 7.92
C TYR A 24 -7.23 -0.53 6.96
N SER A 25 -6.56 -0.75 5.83
CA SER A 25 -7.07 -1.60 4.73
C SER A 25 -8.37 -1.11 4.05
N ARG A 26 -8.82 0.11 4.35
CA ARG A 26 -10.03 0.71 3.75
C ARG A 26 -9.94 0.83 2.24
N VAL A 27 -8.76 1.10 1.68
CA VAL A 27 -8.62 1.41 0.27
C VAL A 27 -8.89 0.15 -0.55
N SER A 28 -8.19 -0.94 -0.25
CA SER A 28 -8.45 -2.25 -0.86
C SER A 28 -9.88 -2.71 -0.61
N SER A 29 -10.37 -2.62 0.64
CA SER A 29 -11.73 -3.07 1.00
C SER A 29 -12.84 -2.35 0.20
N PHE A 30 -12.75 -1.03 0.01
CA PHE A 30 -13.77 -0.27 -0.72
C PHE A 30 -13.58 -0.23 -2.23
N THR A 31 -12.43 -0.66 -2.74
CA THR A 31 -12.14 -0.66 -4.18
C THR A 31 -12.14 -2.05 -4.81
N GLY A 32 -11.95 -3.10 -4.02
CA GLY A 32 -11.71 -4.46 -4.49
C GLY A 32 -10.30 -4.67 -5.06
N ILE A 33 -9.42 -3.68 -4.95
CA ILE A 33 -8.05 -3.77 -5.47
C ILE A 33 -7.18 -4.49 -4.43
N PRO A 34 -6.44 -5.55 -4.80
CA PRO A 34 -5.55 -6.26 -3.88
C PRO A 34 -4.46 -5.34 -3.31
N SER A 35 -4.24 -5.38 -2.00
CA SER A 35 -3.12 -4.71 -1.33
C SER A 35 -1.99 -5.69 -0.97
N VAL A 36 -0.82 -5.16 -0.59
CA VAL A 36 0.30 -5.97 -0.05
C VAL A 36 -0.15 -6.81 1.14
N ILE A 37 -0.88 -6.19 2.07
CA ILE A 37 -1.56 -6.86 3.18
C ILE A 37 -2.83 -6.07 3.55
N GLY A 38 -3.90 -6.79 3.87
CA GLY A 38 -5.14 -6.26 4.42
C GLY A 38 -5.12 -6.35 5.94
N TRP A 39 -6.17 -6.95 6.51
CA TRP A 39 -6.26 -7.23 7.94
C TRP A 39 -5.26 -8.33 8.32
N THR A 40 -4.16 -7.88 8.92
CA THR A 40 -2.94 -8.67 9.11
C THR A 40 -3.20 -9.93 9.94
N PHE A 41 -3.99 -9.83 11.01
CA PHE A 41 -4.24 -10.99 11.88
C PHE A 41 -5.32 -11.92 11.30
N HIS A 42 -6.32 -11.42 10.57
CA HIS A 42 -7.25 -12.28 9.81
C HIS A 42 -6.55 -13.05 8.69
N GLU A 43 -5.67 -12.40 7.92
CA GLU A 43 -4.93 -13.10 6.88
C GLU A 43 -3.97 -14.14 7.48
N TYR A 44 -3.29 -13.81 8.58
CA TYR A 44 -2.48 -14.77 9.34
C TYR A 44 -3.31 -15.99 9.76
N MET A 45 -4.47 -15.80 10.41
CA MET A 45 -5.29 -16.92 10.89
C MET A 45 -5.75 -17.86 9.78
N TRP A 46 -5.96 -17.36 8.55
CA TRP A 46 -6.42 -18.18 7.42
C TRP A 46 -5.30 -18.82 6.62
N ARG A 47 -4.08 -18.27 6.67
CA ARG A 47 -2.97 -18.68 5.81
C ARG A 47 -1.80 -19.31 6.58
N ASP A 48 -1.87 -19.33 7.91
CA ASP A 48 -0.78 -19.66 8.82
C ASP A 48 0.46 -18.75 8.60
N ASP A 49 1.50 -18.87 9.42
CA ASP A 49 2.75 -18.11 9.28
C ASP A 49 3.99 -18.99 9.27
N ALA A 50 3.99 -20.03 8.43
CA ALA A 50 5.10 -20.98 8.36
C ALA A 50 6.46 -20.30 8.06
N ASP A 51 6.45 -19.22 7.25
CA ASP A 51 7.67 -18.57 6.73
C ASP A 51 7.88 -17.12 7.21
N GLY A 52 7.14 -16.67 8.25
CA GLY A 52 7.25 -15.30 8.76
C GLY A 52 6.75 -14.23 7.77
N TRP A 53 5.83 -14.58 6.88
CA TRP A 53 5.45 -13.75 5.73
C TRP A 53 4.67 -12.51 6.16
N TYR A 54 3.77 -12.60 7.16
CA TYR A 54 2.93 -11.45 7.52
C TYR A 54 3.76 -10.34 8.15
N GLY A 55 4.68 -10.70 9.06
CA GLY A 55 5.66 -9.78 9.65
C GLY A 55 6.52 -9.09 8.62
N ARG A 56 7.01 -9.85 7.62
CA ARG A 56 7.81 -9.33 6.51
C ARG A 56 7.02 -8.31 5.68
N ARG A 57 5.77 -8.61 5.32
CA ARG A 57 4.92 -7.71 4.53
C ARG A 57 4.62 -6.40 5.26
N MET A 58 4.32 -6.44 6.56
CA MET A 58 4.14 -5.22 7.36
C MET A 58 5.41 -4.36 7.37
N ALA A 59 6.58 -4.99 7.58
CA ALA A 59 7.87 -4.29 7.56
C ALA A 59 8.20 -3.71 6.19
N ASP A 60 7.85 -4.41 5.10
CA ASP A 60 8.06 -3.92 3.75
C ASP A 60 7.13 -2.76 3.40
N ILE A 61 5.88 -2.74 3.86
CA ILE A 61 4.99 -1.57 3.69
C ILE A 61 5.60 -0.34 4.35
N LYS A 62 6.06 -0.45 5.60
CA LYS A 62 6.78 0.64 6.28
C LYS A 62 8.00 1.09 5.47
N THR A 63 8.77 0.14 4.97
CA THR A 63 9.94 0.41 4.12
C THR A 63 9.54 1.18 2.84
N ILE A 64 8.45 0.79 2.17
CA ILE A 64 7.95 1.47 0.98
C ILE A 64 7.61 2.94 1.28
N TYR A 65 7.06 3.25 2.45
CA TYR A 65 6.73 4.63 2.78
C TYR A 65 7.94 5.48 3.20
N GLU A 66 8.96 4.87 3.80
CA GLU A 66 10.03 5.60 4.51
C GLU A 66 11.43 5.49 3.88
N GLN A 67 11.65 4.54 2.98
CA GLN A 67 12.93 4.29 2.30
C GLN A 67 12.74 4.41 0.78
N PRO A 68 12.88 5.62 0.23
CA PRO A 68 12.67 5.91 -1.20
C PRO A 68 13.43 4.96 -2.13
N GLU A 69 14.68 4.64 -1.79
CA GLU A 69 15.56 3.77 -2.54
C GLU A 69 15.07 2.30 -2.63
N ARG A 70 14.18 1.87 -1.74
CA ARG A 70 13.59 0.53 -1.73
C ARG A 70 12.14 0.49 -2.23
N THR A 71 11.53 1.66 -2.40
CA THR A 71 10.10 1.82 -2.73
C THR A 71 9.74 1.07 -4.01
N GLU A 72 10.41 1.37 -5.12
CA GLU A 72 10.09 0.78 -6.42
C GLU A 72 10.30 -0.74 -6.43
N VAL A 73 11.44 -1.22 -5.90
CA VAL A 73 11.79 -2.65 -5.87
C VAL A 73 10.76 -3.46 -5.09
N LEU A 74 10.34 -2.97 -3.91
CA LEU A 74 9.34 -3.67 -3.10
C LEU A 74 7.95 -3.61 -3.74
N MET A 75 7.54 -2.46 -4.29
CA MET A 75 6.28 -2.37 -5.03
C MET A 75 6.22 -3.37 -6.19
N ARG A 76 7.31 -3.51 -6.96
CA ARG A 76 7.40 -4.52 -8.03
C ARG A 76 7.34 -5.95 -7.49
N ALA A 77 8.03 -6.24 -6.38
CA ALA A 77 8.03 -7.56 -5.75
C ALA A 77 6.63 -8.03 -5.31
N TYR A 78 5.77 -7.09 -4.91
CA TYR A 78 4.38 -7.37 -4.52
C TYR A 78 3.36 -7.20 -5.65
N ASN A 79 3.79 -6.91 -6.88
CA ASN A 79 2.90 -6.51 -7.97
C ASN A 79 1.97 -5.33 -7.60
N ALA A 80 2.46 -4.44 -6.71
CA ALA A 80 1.73 -3.28 -6.21
C ALA A 80 2.03 -2.07 -7.11
N THR A 81 1.22 -1.92 -8.16
CA THR A 81 1.35 -0.87 -9.18
C THR A 81 1.09 0.55 -8.67
N HIS A 82 0.35 0.72 -7.58
CA HIS A 82 -0.11 2.01 -7.09
C HIS A 82 0.15 2.15 -5.59
N LEU A 83 0.63 3.32 -5.18
CA LEU A 83 0.93 3.66 -3.78
C LEU A 83 0.00 4.79 -3.33
N TYR A 84 -0.84 4.49 -2.35
CA TYR A 84 -1.80 5.42 -1.78
C TYR A 84 -1.17 6.16 -0.60
N VAL A 85 -1.38 7.47 -0.51
CA VAL A 85 -0.99 8.30 0.64
C VAL A 85 -2.18 9.17 1.04
N GLY A 86 -2.76 8.90 2.21
CA GLY A 86 -3.75 9.76 2.87
C GLY A 86 -3.43 9.93 4.35
N ASP A 87 -4.44 10.27 5.15
CA ASP A 87 -4.26 10.61 6.57
C ASP A 87 -3.66 9.45 7.39
N LEU A 88 -4.17 8.22 7.24
CA LEU A 88 -3.66 7.07 8.01
C LEU A 88 -2.22 6.70 7.64
N GLU A 89 -1.86 6.86 6.38
CA GLU A 89 -0.49 6.64 5.91
C GLU A 89 0.46 7.68 6.52
N ARG A 90 0.05 8.95 6.56
CA ARG A 90 0.80 10.05 7.19
C ARG A 90 0.87 9.96 8.70
N GLU A 91 -0.17 9.43 9.33
CA GLU A 91 -0.20 9.18 10.78
C GLU A 91 0.79 8.08 11.16
N ARG A 92 0.86 7.01 10.36
CA ARG A 92 1.64 5.81 10.71
C ARG A 92 3.10 5.88 10.29
N TYR A 93 3.41 6.52 9.17
CA TYR A 93 4.74 6.45 8.55
C TYR A 93 5.32 7.83 8.27
N THR A 94 6.66 7.90 8.24
CA THR A 94 7.36 9.08 7.73
C THR A 94 7.35 9.09 6.21
N ILE A 95 6.40 9.79 5.60
CA ILE A 95 6.19 9.76 4.15
C ILE A 95 7.36 10.39 3.38
N ARG A 96 8.17 9.56 2.72
CA ARG A 96 9.29 9.95 1.85
C ARG A 96 9.12 9.53 0.40
N VAL A 97 7.97 8.98 0.05
CA VAL A 97 7.67 8.41 -1.28
C VAL A 97 7.90 9.37 -2.47
N HIS A 98 7.80 10.68 -2.24
CA HIS A 98 8.06 11.71 -3.25
C HIS A 98 9.53 11.74 -3.71
N GLU A 99 10.45 11.29 -2.86
CA GLU A 99 11.88 11.16 -3.17
C GLU A 99 12.17 9.92 -4.04
N ALA A 100 11.23 8.98 -4.16
CA ALA A 100 11.40 7.76 -4.93
C ALA A 100 11.24 7.98 -6.46
N GLY A 101 10.93 9.20 -6.90
CA GLY A 101 10.79 9.53 -8.31
C GLY A 101 9.56 8.92 -9.01
N LEU A 102 8.60 8.39 -8.25
CA LEU A 102 7.37 7.84 -8.81
C LEU A 102 6.46 8.94 -9.38
N PRO A 103 5.86 8.74 -10.56
CA PRO A 103 4.84 9.63 -11.09
C PRO A 103 3.65 9.82 -10.14
N LEU A 104 3.33 11.07 -9.80
CA LEU A 104 2.13 11.45 -9.06
C LEU A 104 0.95 11.57 -10.04
N ILE A 105 -0.02 10.67 -9.94
CA ILE A 105 -1.16 10.60 -10.88
C ILE A 105 -2.46 11.16 -10.32
N TYR A 106 -2.50 11.43 -9.01
CA TYR A 106 -3.63 12.05 -8.33
C TYR A 106 -3.14 12.83 -7.11
N ASP A 107 -3.61 14.07 -6.97
CA ASP A 107 -3.36 14.92 -5.81
C ASP A 107 -4.55 15.84 -5.54
N ARG A 108 -5.51 15.37 -4.74
CA ARG A 108 -6.71 16.14 -4.36
C ARG A 108 -7.24 15.68 -3.01
N GLY A 109 -7.72 16.63 -2.20
CA GLY A 109 -8.45 16.36 -0.95
C GLY A 109 -7.62 15.62 0.11
N GLY A 110 -6.33 15.97 0.26
CA GLY A 110 -5.41 15.33 1.21
C GLY A 110 -4.86 13.98 0.77
N VAL A 111 -5.30 13.48 -0.39
CA VAL A 111 -4.89 12.18 -0.94
C VAL A 111 -3.96 12.36 -2.12
N GLN A 112 -2.83 11.65 -2.06
CA GLN A 112 -1.87 11.51 -3.15
C GLN A 112 -1.81 10.04 -3.59
N ILE A 113 -1.73 9.80 -4.90
CA ILE A 113 -1.55 8.45 -5.46
C ILE A 113 -0.40 8.48 -6.46
N TYR A 114 0.57 7.62 -6.23
CA TYR A 114 1.72 7.41 -7.08
C TYR A 114 1.56 6.10 -7.87
N SER A 115 2.09 6.05 -9.09
CA SER A 115 2.09 4.84 -9.92
C SER A 115 3.50 4.35 -10.19
N LEU A 116 3.70 3.04 -10.27
CA LEU A 116 4.93 2.49 -10.85
C LEU A 116 5.02 2.86 -12.34
N PRO A 117 6.20 3.28 -12.83
CA PRO A 117 6.42 3.42 -14.26
C PRO A 117 6.38 2.04 -14.93
N ALA A 118 5.76 2.01 -16.12
CA ALA A 118 5.63 0.83 -16.97
C ALA A 118 6.99 0.24 -17.36
#